data_AF-A0A9P6LVH2-F1
#
_entry.id   AF-A0A9P6LVH2-F1
#
_cell.length_a   1.000
_cell.length_b   1.000
_cell.length_c   1.000
_cell.angle_alpha   90.00
_cell.angle_beta   90.00
_cell.angle_gamma   90.00
#
_symmetry.space_group_name_H-M   'P 1'
#
loop_
_entity.id
_entity.type
_entity.pdbx_description
1 polymer ?
#
loop_
_entity_poly.entity_id
_entity_poly.type
_entity_poly.pdbx_seq_one_letter_code
_entity_poly.pdbx_strand_id
1 'polypeptide(L)'
;MDAVNFTAAARIRVLLVPVGPIKRATLERHVKLLRQHSSVNLEDVWMGPRTENSFFSQNVPHEGQLYFHFVTSYNPEYQYLEEFQMHRRVFGVIGIMDCQEWPDGNIAAGNQQFQKIVAKHPSAVANQCFAFDPSEEHPDDLRGGGVIMIPNVGNTSSYLRVLICDMARTVLNEFENIAGAIGKRQDIESPSPANSTHLRYGPSPSAMNTSSLSDLSANGIKPLTAPPSALTTSGSSNHSRTISSAGLPPSSPGSQYVQSTMVTDQKLRKRTAARAQKLYGDLYLMAGRLSDAVA
;
A
#
# COMPACT_ATOMS: atom_id res chain seq x y z
N MET A 1 3.06 18.75 12.28
CA MET A 1 1.83 18.42 11.53
C MET A 1 2.22 18.35 10.08
N ASP A 2 2.20 17.16 9.49
CA ASP A 2 2.43 17.02 8.05
C ASP A 2 1.31 17.74 7.31
N ALA A 3 1.65 18.64 6.39
CA ALA A 3 0.67 19.30 5.54
C ALA A 3 -0.19 18.23 4.85
N VAL A 4 -1.51 18.38 4.92
CA VAL A 4 -2.46 17.45 4.28
C VAL A 4 -2.15 17.44 2.79
N ASN A 5 -1.51 16.36 2.34
CA ASN A 5 -1.09 16.23 0.95
C ASN A 5 -2.26 15.64 0.17
N PHE A 6 -3.05 16.50 -0.48
CA PHE A 6 -4.28 16.11 -1.17
C PHE A 6 -4.05 15.09 -2.30
N THR A 7 -2.83 15.02 -2.85
CA THR A 7 -2.47 14.05 -3.88
C THR A 7 -1.88 12.76 -3.31
N ALA A 8 -1.86 12.57 -1.98
CA ALA A 8 -1.25 11.39 -1.36
C ALA A 8 -1.87 10.07 -1.85
N ALA A 9 -3.18 10.07 -2.13
CA ALA A 9 -3.91 8.90 -2.61
C ALA A 9 -3.49 8.45 -4.03
N ALA A 10 -2.89 9.35 -4.82
CA ALA A 10 -2.45 9.08 -6.18
C ALA A 10 -0.96 8.69 -6.26
N ARG A 11 -0.24 8.64 -5.13
CA ARG A 11 1.20 8.37 -5.13
C ARG A 11 1.53 6.94 -4.74
N ILE A 12 2.50 6.38 -5.45
CA ILE A 12 3.08 5.06 -5.23
C ILE A 12 4.22 5.20 -4.23
N ARG A 13 4.10 4.57 -3.06
CA ARG A 13 5.13 4.67 -2.02
C ARG A 13 6.27 3.70 -2.28
N VAL A 14 7.50 4.23 -2.25
CA VAL A 14 8.75 3.46 -2.38
C VAL A 14 9.66 3.82 -1.21
N LEU A 15 10.14 2.80 -0.51
CA LEU A 15 11.00 2.95 0.66
C LEU A 15 12.47 2.99 0.23
N LEU A 16 13.15 4.08 0.56
CA LEU A 16 14.60 4.22 0.40
C LEU A 16 15.28 3.75 1.68
N VAL A 17 16.18 2.78 1.58
CA VAL A 17 16.90 2.21 2.72
C VAL A 17 18.40 2.31 2.52
N PRO A 18 19.18 2.72 3.53
CA PRO A 18 20.63 2.62 3.46
C PRO A 18 21.06 1.15 3.52
N VAL A 19 21.96 0.76 2.61
CA VAL A 19 22.63 -0.54 2.60
C VAL A 19 24.11 -0.25 2.85
N GLY A 20 24.51 -0.49 4.10
CA GLY A 20 25.72 0.10 4.66
C GLY A 20 26.96 -0.78 4.52
N PRO A 21 28.16 -0.22 4.67
CA PRO A 21 28.46 1.13 5.17
C PRO A 21 28.14 2.25 4.16
N ILE A 22 27.46 3.30 4.62
CA ILE A 22 27.20 4.53 3.84
C ILE A 22 27.10 5.76 4.78
N LYS A 23 27.85 6.82 4.50
CA LYS A 23 27.76 8.11 5.20
C LYS A 23 26.40 8.75 4.98
N ARG A 24 25.90 9.39 6.04
CA ARG A 24 24.60 10.10 6.00
C ARG A 24 24.55 11.19 4.92
N ALA A 25 25.62 11.96 4.75
CA ALA A 25 25.67 13.02 3.74
C ALA A 25 25.56 12.46 2.30
N THR A 26 26.23 11.32 2.04
CA THR A 26 26.16 10.61 0.76
C THR A 26 24.75 10.06 0.52
N LEU A 27 24.18 9.40 1.52
CA LEU A 27 22.79 8.92 1.47
C LEU A 27 21.80 10.05 1.15
N GLU A 28 21.87 11.18 1.86
CA GLU A 28 20.97 12.32 1.65
C GLU A 28 21.11 12.91 0.23
N ARG A 29 22.33 12.92 -0.33
CA ARG A 29 22.59 13.34 -1.72
C ARG A 29 21.88 12.41 -2.71
N HIS A 30 22.05 11.09 -2.59
CA HIS A 30 21.40 10.14 -3.50
C HIS A 30 19.88 10.11 -3.33
N VAL A 31 19.37 10.27 -2.11
CA VAL A 31 17.93 10.42 -1.84
C VAL A 31 17.38 11.66 -2.56
N LYS A 32 18.10 12.79 -2.52
CA LYS A 32 17.69 14.01 -3.23
C LYS A 32 17.67 13.80 -4.74
N LEU A 33 18.65 13.08 -5.29
CA LEU A 33 18.73 12.73 -6.70
C LEU A 33 17.53 11.85 -7.14
N LEU A 34 17.22 10.79 -6.40
CA LEU A 34 16.07 9.92 -6.68
C LEU A 34 14.74 10.69 -6.64
N ARG A 35 14.59 11.61 -5.67
CA ARG A 35 13.40 12.46 -5.56
C ARG A 35 13.17 13.38 -6.76
N GLN A 36 14.19 13.69 -7.57
CA GLN A 36 14.01 14.45 -8.81
C GLN A 36 13.29 13.62 -9.89
N HIS A 37 13.31 12.30 -9.78
CA HIS A 37 12.67 11.36 -10.70
C HIS A 37 11.35 10.80 -10.15
N SER A 38 10.63 11.59 -9.34
CA SER A 38 9.37 11.16 -8.73
C SER A 38 8.19 11.08 -9.70
N SER A 39 8.34 11.56 -10.94
CA SER A 39 7.28 11.56 -11.95
C SER A 39 7.74 10.77 -13.16
N VAL A 40 6.91 9.84 -13.62
CA VAL A 40 7.16 9.03 -14.82
C VAL A 40 5.96 9.13 -15.74
N ASN A 41 6.18 9.53 -17.00
CA ASN A 41 5.13 9.51 -18.00
C ASN A 41 4.87 8.06 -18.40
N LEU A 42 3.60 7.68 -18.53
CA LEU A 42 3.26 6.32 -18.96
C LEU A 42 3.72 6.01 -20.39
N GLU A 43 3.96 7.03 -21.22
CA GLU A 43 4.55 6.88 -22.56
C GLU A 43 5.98 6.31 -22.52
N ASP A 44 6.73 6.59 -21.45
CA ASP A 44 8.11 6.13 -21.26
C ASP A 44 8.17 4.70 -20.71
N VAL A 45 7.06 4.18 -20.19
CA VAL A 45 7.00 2.87 -19.55
C VAL A 45 6.57 1.83 -20.58
N TRP A 46 7.55 1.06 -21.06
CA TRP A 46 7.26 -0.05 -21.96
C TRP A 46 6.56 -1.19 -21.22
N MET A 47 5.27 -1.41 -21.48
CA MET A 47 4.48 -2.47 -20.83
C MET A 47 4.62 -3.86 -21.49
N GLY A 48 5.21 -3.96 -22.69
CA GLY A 48 5.31 -5.20 -23.45
C GLY A 48 4.09 -5.49 -24.32
N PRO A 49 4.00 -6.71 -24.91
CA PRO A 49 2.91 -7.07 -25.80
C PRO A 49 1.59 -7.15 -25.01
N ARG A 50 0.54 -6.52 -25.57
CA ARG A 50 -0.80 -6.49 -24.97
C ARG A 50 -1.35 -7.92 -24.88
N THR A 51 -1.69 -8.35 -23.67
CA THR A 51 -2.44 -9.58 -23.45
C THR A 51 -3.92 -9.22 -23.28
N GLU A 52 -4.82 -10.03 -23.83
CA GLU A 52 -6.29 -9.82 -23.89
C GLU A 52 -6.99 -9.75 -22.51
N ASN A 53 -6.28 -9.98 -21.40
CA ASN A 53 -6.83 -9.90 -20.04
C ASN A 53 -6.18 -8.88 -19.09
N SER A 54 -5.32 -7.96 -19.57
CA SER A 54 -4.64 -7.02 -18.67
C SER A 54 -5.39 -5.70 -18.47
N PHE A 55 -5.95 -5.50 -17.28
CA PHE A 55 -6.65 -4.30 -16.84
C PHE A 55 -5.81 -3.03 -16.89
N PHE A 56 -4.50 -3.10 -16.61
CA PHE A 56 -3.62 -1.92 -16.55
C PHE A 56 -2.69 -1.76 -17.75
N SER A 57 -2.41 -2.82 -18.52
CA SER A 57 -1.58 -2.72 -19.74
C SER A 57 -2.40 -2.57 -21.03
N GLN A 58 -3.67 -2.96 -21.04
CA GLN A 58 -4.57 -2.62 -22.13
C GLN A 58 -5.00 -1.17 -22.01
N ASN A 59 -4.61 -0.36 -22.99
CA ASN A 59 -5.00 1.04 -23.11
C ASN A 59 -4.38 1.93 -22.03
N VAL A 60 -3.06 1.82 -21.85
CA VAL A 60 -2.28 2.88 -21.20
C VAL A 60 -2.58 4.19 -21.93
N PRO A 61 -3.24 5.17 -21.29
CA PRO A 61 -3.51 6.44 -21.92
C PRO A 61 -2.17 7.15 -22.15
N HIS A 62 -1.99 7.73 -23.35
CA HIS A 62 -0.78 8.47 -23.69
C HIS A 62 -0.52 9.67 -22.76
N GLU A 63 -1.53 10.15 -22.04
CA GLU A 63 -1.47 11.32 -21.16
C GLU A 63 -1.28 10.99 -19.67
N GLY A 64 -1.22 9.72 -19.28
CA GLY A 64 -1.12 9.34 -17.87
C GLY A 64 0.28 9.51 -17.28
N GLN A 65 0.35 9.84 -15.99
CA GLN A 65 1.60 9.96 -15.24
C GLN A 65 1.54 9.20 -13.92
N LEU A 66 2.65 8.55 -13.58
CA LEU A 66 2.86 7.90 -12.29
C LEU A 66 3.66 8.81 -11.38
N TYR A 67 3.22 8.88 -10.12
CA TYR A 67 3.88 9.68 -9.10
C TYR A 67 4.45 8.79 -8.00
N PHE A 68 5.77 8.70 -7.92
CA PHE A 68 6.46 8.03 -6.84
C PHE A 68 6.62 8.94 -5.62
N HIS A 69 6.37 8.37 -4.46
CA HIS A 69 6.64 8.98 -3.17
C HIS A 69 7.78 8.23 -2.48
N PHE A 70 8.99 8.76 -2.66
CA PHE A 70 10.20 8.21 -2.05
C PHE A 70 10.33 8.63 -0.58
N VAL A 71 10.13 7.66 0.32
CA VAL A 71 10.18 7.84 1.77
C VAL A 71 11.41 7.16 2.36
N THR A 72 11.97 7.72 3.43
CA THR A 72 13.14 7.14 4.14
C THR A 72 12.74 6.48 5.47
N SER A 73 11.45 6.50 5.80
CA SER A 73 10.90 5.96 7.03
C SER A 73 9.60 5.23 6.75
N TYR A 74 9.41 4.07 7.39
CA TYR A 74 8.18 3.29 7.34
C TYR A 74 7.68 3.06 8.77
N ASN A 75 6.39 3.33 9.01
CA ASN A 75 5.76 3.04 10.30
C ASN A 75 4.86 1.79 10.14
N PRO A 76 5.22 0.64 10.75
CA PRO A 76 4.45 -0.60 10.66
C PRO A 76 3.12 -0.56 11.45
N GLU A 77 2.92 0.41 12.35
CA GLU A 77 1.68 0.52 13.15
C GLU A 77 0.42 0.62 12.29
N TYR A 78 0.55 1.16 11.07
CA TYR A 78 -0.55 1.37 10.14
C TYR A 78 -0.61 0.33 9.01
N GLN A 79 0.13 -0.77 9.12
CA GLN A 79 0.20 -1.80 8.08
C GLN A 79 -1.18 -2.40 7.76
N TYR A 80 -2.06 -2.54 8.75
CA TYR A 80 -3.43 -3.04 8.54
C TYR A 80 -4.30 -2.14 7.65
N LEU A 81 -3.91 -0.88 7.43
CA LEU A 81 -4.61 0.04 6.51
C LEU A 81 -4.18 -0.16 5.06
N GLU A 82 -3.07 -0.85 4.79
CA GLU A 82 -2.54 -1.00 3.42
C GLU A 82 -3.49 -1.76 2.49
N GLU A 83 -4.29 -2.69 3.05
CA GLU A 83 -5.30 -3.42 2.28
C GLU A 83 -6.52 -2.57 1.91
N PHE A 84 -6.77 -1.49 2.65
CA PHE A 84 -7.90 -0.59 2.41
C PHE A 84 -7.49 0.73 1.76
N GLN A 85 -6.25 1.16 1.93
CA GLN A 85 -5.69 2.40 1.42
C GLN A 85 -4.40 2.08 0.67
N MET A 86 -4.53 1.76 -0.62
CA MET A 86 -3.41 1.18 -1.39
C MET A 86 -2.20 2.14 -1.45
N HIS A 87 -2.42 3.45 -1.45
CA HIS A 87 -1.35 4.46 -1.40
C HIS A 87 -0.48 4.44 -0.13
N ARG A 88 -0.91 3.72 0.92
CA ARG A 88 -0.09 3.51 2.14
C ARG A 88 0.87 2.34 2.00
N ARG A 89 0.53 1.36 1.15
CA ARG A 89 1.33 0.17 0.88
C ARG A 89 2.66 0.57 0.28
N VAL A 90 3.74 -0.04 0.77
CA VAL A 90 5.06 0.08 0.16
C VAL A 90 5.12 -0.89 -1.02
N PHE A 91 5.17 -0.35 -2.24
CA PHE A 91 5.22 -1.13 -3.47
C PHE A 91 6.65 -1.47 -3.92
N GLY A 92 7.64 -0.75 -3.41
CA GLY A 92 9.03 -1.02 -3.74
C GLY A 92 9.99 -0.62 -2.62
N VAL A 93 11.14 -1.28 -2.59
CA VAL A 93 12.27 -0.93 -1.73
C VAL A 93 13.48 -0.66 -2.60
N ILE A 94 14.04 0.53 -2.49
CA ILE A 94 15.30 0.90 -3.12
C ILE A 94 16.39 0.92 -2.04
N GLY A 95 17.32 -0.03 -2.14
CA GLY A 95 18.56 0.02 -1.38
C GLY A 95 19.49 1.08 -1.97
N ILE A 96 20.11 1.90 -1.13
CA ILE A 96 21.14 2.85 -1.55
C ILE A 96 22.45 2.40 -0.90
N MET A 97 23.41 2.04 -1.74
CA MET A 97 24.75 1.68 -1.31
C MET A 97 25.79 2.53 -2.05
N ASP A 98 26.91 2.79 -1.37
CA ASP A 98 28.06 3.50 -1.91
C ASP A 98 29.22 2.52 -2.01
N CYS A 99 29.67 2.21 -3.22
CA CYS A 99 30.73 1.22 -3.45
C CYS A 99 32.07 1.63 -2.84
N GLN A 100 32.36 2.93 -2.68
CA GLN A 100 33.64 3.41 -2.16
C GLN A 100 33.81 3.15 -0.66
N GLU A 101 32.70 3.04 0.07
CA GLU A 101 32.72 2.88 1.52
C GLU A 101 32.77 1.41 1.95
N TRP A 102 32.60 0.47 1.03
CA TRP A 102 32.70 -0.96 1.30
C TRP A 102 34.17 -1.39 1.43
N PRO A 103 34.62 -1.81 2.63
CA PRO A 103 35.94 -2.42 2.76
C PRO A 103 35.99 -3.70 1.90
N ASP A 104 37.09 -3.87 1.18
CA ASP A 104 37.42 -5.03 0.33
C ASP A 104 36.49 -5.27 -0.88
N GLY A 105 35.64 -4.30 -1.24
CA GLY A 105 34.74 -4.43 -2.40
C GLY A 105 33.68 -5.52 -2.27
N ASN A 106 33.33 -5.92 -1.04
CA ASN A 106 32.36 -6.98 -0.77
C ASN A 106 30.90 -6.53 -0.97
N ILE A 107 30.56 -6.21 -2.22
CA ILE A 107 29.20 -5.83 -2.64
C ILE A 107 28.20 -6.98 -2.39
N ALA A 108 28.67 -8.23 -2.39
CA ALA A 108 27.85 -9.40 -2.09
C ALA A 108 27.28 -9.37 -0.65
N ALA A 109 28.05 -8.90 0.33
CA ALA A 109 27.54 -8.68 1.68
C ALA A 109 26.45 -7.59 1.72
N GLY A 110 26.61 -6.54 0.92
CA GLY A 110 25.59 -5.50 0.71
C GLY A 110 24.29 -6.07 0.14
N ASN A 111 24.38 -6.94 -0.86
CA ASN A 111 23.21 -7.64 -1.40
C ASN A 111 22.50 -8.49 -0.32
N GLN A 112 23.27 -9.26 0.47
CA GLN A 112 22.69 -10.05 1.55
C GLN A 112 21.96 -9.19 2.59
N GLN A 113 22.52 -8.03 2.92
CA GLN A 113 21.86 -7.06 3.80
C GLN A 113 20.58 -6.50 3.17
N PHE A 114 20.62 -6.17 1.88
CA PHE A 114 19.45 -5.70 1.15
C PHE A 114 18.32 -6.74 1.15
N GLN A 115 18.62 -8.01 0.87
CA GLN A 115 17.62 -9.08 0.92
C GLN A 115 17.01 -9.25 2.31
N LYS A 116 17.78 -9.11 3.39
CA LYS A 116 17.26 -9.12 4.77
C LYS A 116 16.29 -7.96 5.03
N ILE A 117 16.49 -6.80 4.40
CA ILE A 117 15.58 -5.66 4.50
C ILE A 117 14.31 -5.92 3.69
N VAL A 118 14.43 -6.39 2.45
CA VAL A 118 13.30 -6.76 1.59
C VAL A 118 12.40 -7.80 2.26
N ALA A 119 12.98 -8.79 2.96
CA ALA A 119 12.23 -9.78 3.71
C ALA A 119 11.33 -9.20 4.82
N LYS A 120 11.61 -7.99 5.31
CA LYS A 120 10.76 -7.28 6.29
C LYS A 120 9.59 -6.53 5.64
N HIS A 121 9.60 -6.39 4.32
CA HIS A 121 8.60 -5.66 3.54
C HIS A 121 7.99 -6.57 2.46
N PRO A 122 7.23 -7.61 2.84
CA PRO A 122 6.67 -8.58 1.89
C PRO A 122 5.65 -7.97 0.91
N SER A 123 5.12 -6.78 1.21
CA SER A 123 4.22 -6.05 0.34
C SER A 123 4.91 -5.43 -0.89
N ALA A 124 6.24 -5.26 -0.82
CA ALA A 124 7.05 -4.59 -1.81
C ALA A 124 7.46 -5.55 -2.93
N VAL A 125 7.12 -5.18 -4.16
CA VAL A 125 7.30 -6.01 -5.35
C VAL A 125 8.44 -5.53 -6.23
N ALA A 126 8.72 -4.22 -6.22
CA ALA A 126 9.76 -3.62 -7.01
C ALA A 126 10.97 -3.33 -6.12
N ASN A 127 11.84 -4.32 -5.96
CA ASN A 127 12.97 -4.28 -5.05
C ASN A 127 14.28 -4.23 -5.84
N GLN A 128 15.04 -3.15 -5.69
CA GLN A 128 16.32 -2.96 -6.37
C GLN A 128 17.32 -2.30 -5.41
N CYS A 129 18.58 -2.71 -5.44
CA CYS A 129 19.65 -2.03 -4.71
C CYS A 129 20.50 -1.22 -5.68
N PHE A 130 20.60 0.07 -5.48
CA PHE A 130 21.38 1.00 -6.30
C PHE A 130 22.74 1.22 -5.67
N ALA A 131 23.77 0.77 -6.39
CA ALA A 131 25.15 0.87 -5.99
C ALA A 131 25.83 2.01 -6.74
N PHE A 132 26.06 3.13 -6.04
CA PHE A 132 26.67 4.32 -6.60
C PHE A 132 28.19 4.24 -6.55
N ASP A 133 28.83 4.97 -7.47
CA ASP A 133 30.28 5.16 -7.54
C ASP A 133 31.11 3.86 -7.59
N PRO A 134 30.81 2.92 -8.53
CA PRO A 134 31.56 1.68 -8.65
C PRO A 134 33.04 1.94 -9.01
N SER A 135 33.96 1.16 -8.41
CA SER A 135 35.36 1.09 -8.83
C SER A 135 35.57 0.09 -9.98
N GLU A 136 36.68 0.22 -10.72
CA GLU A 136 37.04 -0.64 -11.87
C GLU A 136 37.25 -2.13 -11.50
N GLU A 137 37.34 -2.45 -10.20
CA GLU A 137 37.62 -3.79 -9.68
C GLU A 137 36.34 -4.59 -9.41
N HIS A 138 35.15 -4.00 -9.60
CA HIS A 138 33.89 -4.67 -9.28
C HIS A 138 33.38 -5.52 -10.44
N PRO A 139 32.95 -6.77 -10.18
CA PRO A 139 32.38 -7.61 -11.22
C PRO A 139 31.04 -7.07 -11.70
N ASP A 140 30.89 -6.92 -13.02
CA ASP A 140 29.64 -6.57 -13.71
C ASP A 140 28.48 -7.57 -13.43
N ASP A 141 28.81 -8.72 -12.84
CA ASP A 141 27.97 -9.93 -12.74
C ASP A 141 26.88 -9.87 -11.66
N LEU A 142 26.73 -8.73 -10.97
CA LEU A 142 25.71 -8.56 -9.92
C LEU A 142 24.32 -8.16 -10.45
N ARG A 143 24.20 -7.92 -11.77
CA ARG A 143 22.92 -7.55 -12.40
C ARG A 143 21.80 -8.60 -12.19
N GLY A 144 22.16 -9.87 -12.00
CA GLY A 144 21.21 -10.95 -11.67
C GLY A 144 20.86 -11.07 -10.18
N GLY A 145 21.61 -10.40 -9.29
CA GLY A 145 21.50 -10.55 -7.83
C GLY A 145 20.57 -9.54 -7.15
N GLY A 146 19.97 -8.60 -7.88
CA GLY A 146 19.15 -7.52 -7.32
C GLY A 146 19.94 -6.25 -6.96
N VAL A 147 21.23 -6.17 -7.30
CA VAL A 147 22.07 -4.97 -7.16
C VAL A 147 22.39 -4.43 -8.55
N ILE A 148 22.18 -3.12 -8.74
CA ILE A 148 22.40 -2.40 -9.99
C ILE A 148 23.47 -1.35 -9.73
N MET A 149 24.61 -1.49 -10.43
CA MET A 149 25.68 -0.51 -10.38
C MET A 149 25.33 0.70 -11.23
N ILE A 150 25.42 1.89 -10.63
CA ILE A 150 25.15 3.16 -11.27
C ILE A 150 26.49 3.80 -11.62
N PRO A 151 26.81 3.95 -12.92
CA PRO A 151 28.07 4.52 -13.33
C PRO A 151 28.19 5.99 -12.89
N ASN A 152 29.39 6.38 -12.47
CA ASN A 152 29.73 7.78 -12.15
C ASN A 152 30.06 8.61 -13.42
N VAL A 153 30.27 7.94 -14.56
CA VAL A 153 30.55 8.60 -15.83
C VAL A 153 29.26 8.81 -16.64
N GLY A 154 29.04 10.04 -17.10
CA GLY A 154 27.90 10.41 -17.94
C GLY A 154 26.71 11.02 -17.18
N ASN A 155 25.52 10.93 -17.77
CA ASN A 155 24.31 11.49 -17.18
C ASN A 155 23.62 10.48 -16.25
N THR A 156 24.03 10.47 -14.98
CA THR A 156 23.44 9.64 -13.92
C THR A 156 21.92 9.81 -13.82
N SER A 157 21.41 11.03 -14.04
CA SER A 157 19.98 11.32 -14.03
C SER A 157 19.22 10.59 -15.14
N SER A 158 19.77 10.54 -16.36
CA SER A 158 19.17 9.75 -17.45
C SER A 158 19.17 8.26 -17.14
N TYR A 159 20.25 7.74 -16.53
CA TYR A 159 20.33 6.34 -16.12
C TYR A 159 19.28 6.02 -15.05
N LEU A 160 19.16 6.86 -14.03
CA LEU A 160 18.14 6.73 -12.99
C LEU A 160 16.73 6.79 -13.55
N ARG A 161 16.46 7.67 -14.53
CA ARG A 161 15.15 7.71 -15.19
C ARG A 161 14.78 6.35 -15.78
N VAL A 162 15.71 5.69 -16.48
CA VAL A 162 15.48 4.35 -17.04
C VAL A 162 15.18 3.33 -15.95
N LEU A 163 15.93 3.34 -14.84
CA LEU A 163 15.70 2.42 -13.71
C LEU A 163 14.33 2.66 -13.06
N ILE A 164 13.93 3.91 -12.88
CA ILE A 164 12.63 4.24 -12.30
C ILE A 164 11.48 3.89 -13.27
N CYS A 165 11.67 4.02 -14.59
CA CYS A 165 10.71 3.53 -15.59
C CYS A 165 10.56 1.99 -15.55
N ASP A 166 11.65 1.25 -15.36
CA ASP A 166 11.60 -0.20 -15.17
C ASP A 166 10.86 -0.57 -13.88
N MET A 167 11.15 0.13 -12.78
CA MET A 167 10.42 -0.02 -11.52
C MET A 167 8.91 0.27 -11.69
N ALA A 168 8.57 1.31 -12.45
CA ALA A 168 7.17 1.63 -12.77
C ALA A 168 6.47 0.49 -13.49
N ARG A 169 7.15 -0.16 -14.44
CA ARG A 169 6.62 -1.34 -15.13
C ARG A 169 6.34 -2.47 -14.14
N THR A 170 7.27 -2.78 -13.24
CA THR A 170 7.08 -3.84 -12.22
C THR A 170 5.89 -3.53 -11.33
N VAL A 171 5.72 -2.27 -10.90
CA VAL A 171 4.59 -1.86 -10.07
C VAL A 171 3.26 -1.98 -10.82
N LEU A 172 3.19 -1.56 -12.09
CA LEU A 172 1.97 -1.69 -12.89
C LEU A 172 1.57 -3.15 -13.12
N ASN A 173 2.55 -4.04 -13.34
CA ASN A 173 2.29 -5.48 -13.40
C ASN A 173 1.75 -6.02 -12.07
N GLU A 174 2.20 -5.49 -10.94
CA GLU A 174 1.63 -5.89 -9.66
C GLU A 174 0.23 -5.34 -9.43
N PHE A 175 -0.08 -4.14 -9.94
CA PHE A 175 -1.46 -3.63 -9.89
C PHE A 175 -2.43 -4.57 -10.61
N GLU A 176 -2.00 -5.16 -11.72
CA GLU A 176 -2.73 -6.23 -12.42
C GLU A 176 -3.00 -7.44 -11.50
N ASN A 177 -1.96 -7.94 -10.83
CA ASN A 177 -2.08 -9.07 -9.91
C ASN A 177 -3.03 -8.76 -8.75
N ILE A 178 -2.89 -7.57 -8.16
CA ILE A 178 -3.74 -7.13 -7.04
C ILE A 178 -5.19 -7.00 -7.50
N ALA A 179 -5.45 -6.38 -8.65
CA ALA A 179 -6.79 -6.25 -9.22
C ALA A 179 -7.43 -7.62 -9.51
N GLY A 180 -6.65 -8.54 -10.08
CA GLY A 180 -7.08 -9.93 -10.30
C GLY A 180 -7.38 -10.66 -8.98
N ALA A 181 -6.60 -10.41 -7.93
CA ALA A 181 -6.84 -10.96 -6.60
C ALA A 181 -8.10 -10.37 -5.94
N ILE A 182 -8.33 -9.06 -6.05
CA ILE A 182 -9.53 -8.39 -5.54
C ILE A 182 -10.79 -8.98 -6.18
N GLY A 183 -10.79 -9.20 -7.50
CA GLY A 183 -11.94 -9.74 -8.23
C GLY A 183 -12.32 -11.16 -7.83
N LYS A 184 -11.38 -11.92 -7.25
CA LYS A 184 -11.59 -13.29 -6.79
C LYS A 184 -12.05 -13.37 -5.31
N ARG A 185 -11.98 -12.28 -4.54
CA ARG A 185 -12.34 -12.29 -3.11
C ARG A 185 -13.85 -12.32 -2.91
N GLN A 186 -14.32 -13.24 -2.06
CA GLN A 186 -15.74 -13.33 -1.67
C GLN A 186 -16.11 -12.40 -0.50
N ASP A 187 -15.11 -11.96 0.28
CA ASP A 187 -15.25 -10.95 1.33
C ASP A 187 -13.99 -10.04 1.36
N ILE A 188 -14.20 -8.77 1.70
CA ILE A 188 -13.15 -7.77 1.92
C ILE A 188 -13.43 -7.17 3.29
N GLU A 189 -12.63 -7.49 4.30
CA GLU A 189 -12.88 -7.08 5.68
C GLU A 189 -12.68 -5.56 5.88
N SER A 190 -13.28 -5.01 6.94
CA SER A 190 -13.00 -3.63 7.33
C SER A 190 -11.64 -3.58 8.04
N PRO A 191 -10.83 -2.52 7.86
CA PRO A 191 -9.58 -2.40 8.61
C PRO A 191 -9.87 -2.41 10.11
N SER A 192 -9.28 -3.36 10.84
CA SER A 192 -9.37 -3.46 12.29
C SER A 192 -7.96 -3.42 12.88
N PRO A 193 -7.64 -2.46 13.77
CA PRO A 193 -6.33 -2.43 14.43
C PRO A 193 -6.13 -3.65 15.35
N ALA A 194 -7.17 -4.38 15.72
CA ALA A 194 -7.08 -5.59 16.53
C ALA A 194 -6.64 -6.84 15.73
N ASN A 195 -6.77 -6.83 14.39
CA ASN A 195 -6.41 -7.95 13.52
C ASN A 195 -5.00 -7.83 12.91
N SER A 196 -4.22 -6.79 13.25
CA SER A 196 -2.89 -6.53 12.67
C SER A 196 -1.81 -7.57 13.04
N THR A 197 -2.18 -8.64 13.76
CA THR A 197 -1.28 -9.72 14.19
C THR A 197 -1.37 -11.00 13.35
N HIS A 198 -2.23 -11.07 12.33
CA HIS A 198 -2.53 -12.37 11.68
C HIS A 198 -1.57 -12.85 10.58
N LEU A 199 -0.41 -12.22 10.39
CA LEU A 199 0.71 -12.81 9.61
C LEU A 199 1.77 -13.49 10.52
N ARG A 200 1.34 -14.16 11.60
CA ARG A 200 2.18 -15.14 12.31
C ARG A 200 1.74 -16.56 11.97
N TYR A 201 2.59 -17.25 11.21
CA TYR A 201 2.60 -18.69 11.10
C TYR A 201 2.93 -19.28 12.49
N GLY A 202 1.95 -19.88 13.16
CA GLY A 202 2.13 -20.52 14.48
C GLY A 202 0.79 -20.91 15.11
N PRO A 203 0.68 -22.07 15.80
CA PRO A 203 -0.59 -22.60 16.24
C PRO A 203 -1.19 -21.78 17.39
N SER A 204 -2.50 -21.56 17.29
CA SER A 204 -3.35 -20.82 18.24
C SER A 204 -3.23 -21.35 19.68
N PRO A 205 -3.13 -20.47 20.70
CA PRO A 205 -3.55 -20.80 22.05
C PRO A 205 -4.98 -20.30 22.30
N SER A 206 -5.84 -21.30 22.50
CA SER A 206 -7.00 -21.39 23.40
C SER A 206 -7.50 -20.11 24.07
N ALA A 207 -8.78 -19.81 23.82
CA ALA A 207 -9.57 -18.87 24.59
C ALA A 207 -9.58 -19.23 26.09
N MET A 208 -9.16 -18.30 26.94
CA MET A 208 -9.30 -18.41 28.38
C MET A 208 -10.35 -17.42 28.87
N ASN A 209 -11.48 -17.98 29.29
CA ASN A 209 -12.54 -17.30 30.04
C ASN A 209 -11.94 -16.60 31.27
N THR A 210 -12.29 -15.33 31.49
CA THR A 210 -12.26 -14.74 32.83
C THR A 210 -13.56 -13.97 33.07
N SER A 211 -14.23 -14.40 34.12
CA SER A 211 -15.49 -13.90 34.67
C SER A 211 -15.29 -12.61 35.48
N SER A 212 -16.22 -11.68 35.29
CA SER A 212 -16.80 -10.75 36.28
C SER A 212 -15.98 -10.34 37.51
N LEU A 213 -15.71 -9.03 37.67
CA LEU A 213 -15.85 -8.33 38.95
C LEU A 213 -16.11 -6.82 38.72
N SER A 214 -16.89 -6.27 39.65
CA SER A 214 -17.67 -5.03 39.63
C SER A 214 -16.88 -3.76 39.99
N ASP A 215 -17.51 -2.64 39.63
CA ASP A 215 -17.26 -1.25 40.03
C ASP A 215 -16.59 -0.99 41.39
N LEU A 216 -15.65 -0.04 41.41
CA LEU A 216 -15.68 1.08 42.35
C LEU A 216 -14.93 2.31 41.79
N SER A 217 -15.60 3.46 41.85
CA SER A 217 -15.20 4.75 41.28
C SER A 217 -14.23 5.53 42.18
N ALA A 218 -13.24 6.22 41.60
CA ALA A 218 -12.79 7.54 42.06
C ALA A 218 -11.90 8.27 41.02
N ASN A 219 -12.32 9.49 40.70
CA ASN A 219 -11.53 10.66 40.25
C ASN A 219 -10.79 10.63 38.89
N GLY A 220 -11.50 11.17 37.88
CA GLY A 220 -11.06 12.44 37.28
C GLY A 220 -10.02 12.38 36.17
N ILE A 221 -10.45 12.10 34.93
CA ILE A 221 -10.03 12.77 33.69
C ILE A 221 -11.19 12.58 32.69
N LYS A 222 -11.71 13.68 32.13
CA LYS A 222 -12.76 13.66 31.09
C LYS A 222 -12.14 13.18 29.76
N PRO A 223 -12.65 12.14 29.08
CA PRO A 223 -12.33 11.90 27.68
C PRO A 223 -13.10 12.89 26.81
N LEU A 224 -12.37 13.64 25.99
CA LEU A 224 -12.93 14.52 24.97
C LEU A 224 -13.84 13.72 24.02
N THR A 225 -15.11 14.09 24.03
CA THR A 225 -16.14 13.62 23.11
C THR A 225 -15.76 14.01 21.69
N ALA A 226 -15.79 13.05 20.76
CA ALA A 226 -15.62 13.34 19.32
C ALA A 226 -16.78 14.23 18.83
N PRO A 227 -16.54 15.21 17.94
CA PRO A 227 -17.59 16.05 17.41
C PRO A 227 -18.52 15.24 16.48
N PRO A 228 -19.85 15.38 16.59
CA PRO A 228 -20.78 14.74 15.67
C PRO A 228 -20.90 15.62 14.43
N SER A 229 -19.97 15.49 13.48
CA SER A 229 -20.09 16.09 12.14
C SER A 229 -19.18 15.38 11.14
N ALA A 230 -19.45 14.11 10.87
CA ALA A 230 -19.17 13.54 9.56
C ALA A 230 -20.49 13.54 8.79
N LEU A 231 -20.79 14.66 8.12
CA LEU A 231 -21.87 14.72 7.14
C LEU A 231 -21.49 13.78 5.99
N THR A 232 -22.07 12.59 5.95
CA THR A 232 -22.27 11.87 4.70
C THR A 232 -23.51 12.45 4.05
N THR A 233 -23.35 13.04 2.88
CA THR A 233 -24.45 13.47 2.02
C THR A 233 -25.23 12.24 1.56
N SER A 234 -26.35 11.96 2.23
CA SER A 234 -27.44 11.17 1.68
C SER A 234 -28.68 12.06 1.64
N GLY A 235 -29.30 12.15 0.47
CA GLY A 235 -30.41 13.06 0.18
C GLY A 235 -31.57 12.89 1.16
N SER A 236 -31.97 14.00 1.77
CA SER A 236 -33.13 14.08 2.66
C SER A 236 -34.42 14.12 1.85
N SER A 237 -35.18 13.02 1.86
CA SER A 237 -36.63 13.08 1.67
C SER A 237 -37.28 13.25 3.05
N ASN A 238 -37.92 14.41 3.23
CA ASN A 238 -38.64 14.77 4.44
C ASN A 238 -39.84 13.84 4.65
N HIS A 239 -39.82 13.04 5.72
CA HIS A 239 -41.04 12.58 6.36
C HIS A 239 -40.88 12.55 7.88
N SER A 240 -41.49 13.56 8.52
CA SER A 240 -41.77 13.61 9.95
C SER A 240 -42.66 12.42 10.36
N ARG A 241 -42.21 11.62 11.33
CA ARG A 241 -43.10 10.70 12.06
C ARG A 241 -43.06 11.03 13.55
N THR A 242 -44.18 11.58 13.98
CA THR A 242 -44.67 11.69 15.34
C THR A 242 -44.64 10.34 16.07
N ILE A 243 -44.22 10.39 17.33
CA ILE A 243 -44.17 9.28 18.26
C ILE A 243 -45.62 9.07 18.75
N SER A 244 -46.20 7.90 18.48
CA SER A 244 -47.47 7.49 19.09
C SER A 244 -47.27 6.13 19.73
N SER A 245 -47.53 6.10 21.03
CA SER A 245 -47.56 4.96 21.92
C SER A 245 -48.80 4.09 21.67
N ALA A 246 -48.60 2.83 21.31
CA ALA A 246 -49.54 1.72 21.49
C ALA A 246 -48.70 0.44 21.37
N GLY A 247 -48.53 -0.36 22.43
CA GLY A 247 -49.52 -1.35 22.83
C GLY A 247 -49.14 -2.71 22.20
N LEU A 248 -48.35 -3.50 22.92
CA LEU A 248 -47.95 -4.86 22.54
C LEU A 248 -49.12 -5.84 22.70
N PRO A 249 -49.31 -6.81 21.77
CA PRO A 249 -49.92 -8.09 22.11
C PRO A 249 -48.88 -9.24 22.08
N PRO A 250 -49.13 -10.34 22.81
CA PRO A 250 -48.14 -11.38 23.05
C PRO A 250 -48.05 -12.43 21.94
N SER A 251 -46.83 -12.92 21.77
CA SER A 251 -46.33 -14.18 21.20
C SER A 251 -47.29 -15.18 20.52
N SER A 252 -46.88 -15.63 19.33
CA SER A 252 -47.04 -17.02 18.87
C SER A 252 -45.70 -17.49 18.26
N PRO A 253 -45.17 -18.68 18.63
CA PRO A 253 -43.92 -19.20 18.08
C PRO A 253 -44.21 -19.90 16.74
N GLY A 254 -44.19 -19.14 15.66
CA GLY A 254 -44.34 -19.63 14.29
C GLY A 254 -43.09 -19.36 13.48
N SER A 255 -42.31 -20.43 13.24
CA SER A 255 -41.21 -20.58 12.28
C SER A 255 -41.02 -19.43 11.26
N GLN A 256 -40.06 -18.52 11.52
CA GLN A 256 -39.47 -17.62 10.52
C GLN A 256 -37.96 -17.39 10.78
N TYR A 257 -37.19 -18.48 10.81
CA TYR A 257 -35.73 -18.45 10.85
C TYR A 257 -35.14 -18.88 9.49
N VAL A 258 -35.59 -18.30 8.38
CA VAL A 258 -34.97 -18.59 7.06
C VAL A 258 -34.74 -17.32 6.22
N GLN A 259 -35.40 -16.19 6.53
CA GLN A 259 -35.35 -15.00 5.67
C GLN A 259 -34.31 -13.96 6.10
N SER A 260 -33.80 -14.02 7.33
CA SER A 260 -32.81 -13.08 7.86
C SER A 260 -31.37 -13.35 7.40
N THR A 261 -31.01 -14.61 7.14
CA THR A 261 -29.68 -15.00 6.67
C THR A 261 -29.43 -14.52 5.23
N MET A 262 -30.42 -14.66 4.34
CA MET A 262 -30.31 -14.23 2.94
C MET A 262 -30.19 -12.70 2.78
N VAL A 263 -30.89 -11.92 3.60
CA VAL A 263 -30.81 -10.45 3.58
C VAL A 263 -29.46 -9.96 4.10
N THR A 264 -28.88 -10.66 5.08
CA THR A 264 -27.56 -10.32 5.65
C THR A 264 -26.44 -10.64 4.64
N ASP A 265 -26.54 -11.78 3.95
CA ASP A 265 -25.61 -12.19 2.90
C ASP A 265 -25.67 -11.25 1.68
N GLN A 266 -26.86 -10.84 1.23
CA GLN A 266 -27.00 -9.84 0.16
C GLN A 266 -26.39 -8.47 0.54
N LYS A 267 -26.57 -8.03 1.78
CA LYS A 267 -25.94 -6.78 2.26
C LYS A 267 -24.42 -6.90 2.35
N LEU A 268 -23.91 -8.06 2.78
CA LEU A 268 -22.47 -8.33 2.82
C LEU A 268 -21.88 -8.33 1.41
N ARG A 269 -22.48 -9.05 0.45
CA ARG A 269 -22.05 -9.08 -0.95
C ARG A 269 -22.04 -7.69 -1.61
N LYS A 270 -23.07 -6.87 -1.35
CA LYS A 270 -23.10 -5.47 -1.82
C LYS A 270 -21.95 -4.64 -1.24
N ARG A 271 -21.61 -4.85 0.04
CA ARG A 271 -20.47 -4.17 0.68
C ARG A 271 -19.13 -4.65 0.11
N THR A 272 -18.96 -5.95 -0.12
CA THR A 272 -17.76 -6.52 -0.76
C THR A 272 -17.57 -5.94 -2.15
N ALA A 273 -18.64 -5.89 -2.96
CA ALA A 273 -18.59 -5.28 -4.29
C ALA A 273 -18.20 -3.80 -4.24
N ALA A 274 -18.81 -3.02 -3.34
CA ALA A 274 -18.46 -1.60 -3.17
C ALA A 274 -17.01 -1.39 -2.71
N ARG A 275 -16.50 -2.27 -1.84
CA ARG A 275 -15.09 -2.25 -1.39
C ARG A 275 -14.14 -2.61 -2.52
N ALA A 276 -14.47 -3.61 -3.33
CA ALA A 276 -13.70 -3.97 -4.50
C ALA A 276 -13.60 -2.79 -5.48
N GLN A 277 -14.74 -2.12 -5.77
CA GLN A 277 -14.76 -0.92 -6.62
C GLN A 277 -13.90 0.21 -6.06
N LYS A 278 -13.95 0.45 -4.75
CA LYS A 278 -13.06 1.43 -4.11
C LYS A 278 -11.58 1.09 -4.35
N LEU A 279 -11.20 -0.18 -4.18
CA LEU A 279 -9.81 -0.60 -4.39
C LEU A 279 -9.38 -0.53 -5.85
N TYR A 280 -10.28 -0.83 -6.80
CA TYR A 280 -10.01 -0.60 -8.22
C TYR A 280 -9.79 0.88 -8.52
N GLY A 281 -10.63 1.76 -7.97
CA GLY A 281 -10.45 3.21 -8.08
C GLY A 281 -9.10 3.68 -7.54
N ASP A 282 -8.69 3.20 -6.36
CA ASP A 282 -7.34 3.47 -5.80
C ASP A 282 -6.22 3.04 -6.76
N LEU A 283 -6.30 1.84 -7.33
CA LEU A 283 -5.28 1.31 -8.23
C LEU A 283 -5.23 2.11 -9.54
N TYR A 284 -6.38 2.42 -10.16
CA TYR A 284 -6.42 3.25 -11.37
C TYR A 284 -5.89 4.66 -11.13
N LEU A 285 -6.22 5.25 -9.97
CA LEU A 285 -5.71 6.56 -9.60
C LEU A 285 -4.19 6.56 -9.48
N MET A 286 -3.61 5.57 -8.79
CA MET A 286 -2.15 5.43 -8.67
C MET A 286 -1.48 5.04 -10.00
N ALA A 287 -2.20 4.34 -10.89
CA ALA A 287 -1.72 3.96 -12.21
C ALA A 287 -1.73 5.13 -13.23
N GLY A 288 -2.12 6.34 -12.81
CA GLY A 288 -2.21 7.50 -13.70
C GLY A 288 -3.42 7.46 -14.65
N ARG A 289 -4.40 6.60 -14.39
CA ARG A 289 -5.62 6.41 -15.20
C ARG A 289 -6.82 7.07 -14.54
N LEU A 290 -6.84 8.40 -14.52
CA LEU A 290 -7.87 9.17 -13.79
C LEU A 290 -9.29 8.93 -14.33
N SER A 291 -9.46 8.73 -15.65
CA SER A 291 -10.76 8.46 -16.26
C SER A 291 -11.41 7.20 -15.69
N ASP A 292 -10.62 6.15 -15.51
CA ASP A 292 -11.10 4.84 -15.06
C ASP A 292 -11.23 4.79 -13.54
N ALA A 293 -10.53 5.67 -12.82
CA ALA A 293 -10.64 5.79 -11.37
C ALA A 293 -11.99 6.38 -10.91
N VAL A 294 -12.70 7.08 -11.79
CA VAL A 294 -13.96 7.78 -11.50
C VAL A 294 -15.17 7.11 -12.19
N ALA A 295 -14.94 6.10 -13.03
CA ALA A 295 -15.97 5.33 -13.71
C ALA A 295 -16.75 4.39 -12.76
#